data_AF-C0NXI2-F1
#
_entry.id   AF-C0NXI2-F1
#
_cell.length_a   1.000
_cell.length_b   1.000
_cell.length_c   1.000
_cell.angle_alpha   90.00
_cell.angle_beta   90.00
_cell.angle_gamma   90.00
#
_symmetry.space_group_name_H-M   'P 1'
#
loop_
_entity.id
_entity.type
_entity.pdbx_description
1 polymer ?
#
loop_
_entity_poly.entity_id
_entity_poly.type
_entity_poly.pdbx_seq_one_letter_code
_entity_poly.pdbx_strand_id
1 'polypeptide(L)'
;MASFSFPLPGASSESTAHHRHRTSLEQVLDFTAPPLTPAEQVQADSIFNQLIAHCEPIQRSKPYKRVTLVRLTYEHCRSKNVFLQQIFTYFDGLPDQSQGQKPTFEHGLSKFLGFSSQTILERKREAEMMMDSFAEYLFDNFFLPIDLVKAVGTKTPQPTPASLSAPPIENVVGTPARLSTLRRDCLARDHNRCVVTRAFNLDEAIEREKQDPSNFKDDDGVPLEHEEFALLEVAHIIPHSIMSATTVDGKPQLNESKKTALSILNMFNPGIIHLIEGPNVDRPSNALTLTTEAHSFFGRFDMYFESMDDYSADSRHTYTIRSFNRLSSRQFRLPVTRTLLLSPNHTIDPPSPELLALHRSIAIILHLSAAGQYIEKIIDERDQLWARNDGSTELGHIVSLVHCLIDVAGAGDLPSSSGSTEYLVLQKLNGF
;
A
#
# COMPACT_ATOMS: atom_id res chain seq x y z
N MET A 1 73.98 -27.46 11.97
CA MET A 1 73.14 -26.33 12.40
C MET A 1 71.71 -26.67 12.01
N ALA A 2 70.95 -27.22 12.96
CA ALA A 2 69.61 -27.76 12.71
C ALA A 2 68.57 -26.66 12.97
N SER A 3 67.80 -26.36 11.93
CA SER A 3 66.71 -25.39 11.90
C SER A 3 65.49 -25.99 12.59
N PHE A 4 65.04 -25.39 13.69
CA PHE A 4 63.73 -25.69 14.29
C PHE A 4 62.71 -24.69 13.74
N SER A 5 61.77 -25.21 12.95
CA SER A 5 60.57 -24.49 12.51
C SER A 5 59.43 -24.78 13.47
N PHE A 6 58.87 -23.74 14.10
CA PHE A 6 57.60 -23.82 14.82
C PHE A 6 56.44 -23.69 13.83
N PRO A 7 55.43 -24.59 13.86
CA PRO A 7 54.22 -24.42 13.07
C PRO A 7 53.23 -23.50 13.78
N LEU A 8 52.76 -22.47 13.06
CA LEU A 8 51.61 -21.63 13.43
C LEU A 8 50.31 -22.46 13.40
N PRO A 9 49.41 -22.32 14.39
CA PRO A 9 48.10 -22.94 14.32
C PRO A 9 47.24 -22.21 13.28
N GLY A 10 46.93 -22.91 12.18
CA GLY A 10 45.96 -22.47 11.18
C GLY A 10 44.57 -22.43 11.79
N ALA A 11 43.95 -21.25 11.76
CA ALA A 11 42.59 -21.02 12.25
C ALA A 11 41.57 -21.81 11.42
N SER A 12 41.11 -22.92 11.99
CA SER A 12 39.81 -23.52 11.69
C SER A 12 38.76 -22.83 12.55
N SER A 13 38.18 -21.74 12.06
CA SER A 13 36.88 -21.27 12.54
C SER A 13 35.94 -21.21 11.35
N GLU A 14 35.28 -22.33 11.09
CA GLU A 14 34.07 -22.36 10.27
C GLU A 14 33.10 -21.33 10.84
N SER A 15 32.86 -20.26 10.07
CA SER A 15 31.80 -19.32 10.39
C SER A 15 30.49 -20.07 10.26
N THR A 16 29.91 -20.45 11.40
CA THR A 16 28.56 -20.95 11.49
C THR A 16 27.64 -19.88 10.92
N ALA A 17 27.07 -20.18 9.74
CA ALA A 17 26.02 -19.37 9.14
C ALA A 17 24.85 -19.33 10.13
N HIS A 18 24.64 -18.18 10.77
CA HIS A 18 23.46 -17.93 11.57
C HIS A 18 22.23 -17.93 10.66
N HIS A 19 21.70 -19.13 10.40
CA HIS A 19 20.34 -19.33 9.91
C HIS A 19 19.36 -18.88 11.00
N ARG A 20 19.17 -17.56 11.14
CA ARG A 20 18.02 -17.02 11.86
C ARG A 20 16.78 -17.35 11.04
N HIS A 21 16.01 -18.33 11.52
CA HIS A 21 14.64 -18.57 11.07
C HIS A 21 13.85 -17.26 11.15
N ARG A 22 13.65 -16.62 10.01
CA ARG A 22 12.76 -15.48 9.89
C ARG A 22 11.35 -16.03 9.71
N THR A 23 10.52 -15.92 10.74
CA THR A 23 9.09 -16.25 10.65
C THR A 23 8.45 -15.28 9.67
N SER A 24 8.08 -15.76 8.48
CA SER A 24 7.35 -14.93 7.50
C SER A 24 6.00 -14.52 8.08
N LEU A 25 5.51 -13.34 7.73
CA LEU A 25 4.16 -12.92 8.11
C LEU A 25 3.10 -13.85 7.54
N GLU A 26 3.38 -14.53 6.43
CA GLU A 26 2.53 -15.60 5.91
C GLU A 26 2.43 -16.81 6.85
N GLN A 27 3.38 -17.02 7.77
CA GLN A 27 3.23 -18.08 8.78
C GLN A 27 2.31 -17.67 9.93
N VAL A 28 2.06 -16.36 10.11
CA VAL A 28 1.12 -15.82 11.09
C VAL A 28 -0.30 -15.79 10.51
N LEU A 29 -0.41 -15.76 9.18
CA LEU A 29 -1.67 -15.71 8.45
C LEU A 29 -1.93 -17.08 7.83
N ASP A 30 -2.93 -17.79 8.33
CA ASP A 30 -3.29 -19.08 7.77
C ASP A 30 -3.97 -18.92 6.39
N PHE A 31 -3.17 -18.67 5.37
CA PHE A 31 -3.60 -18.62 3.96
C PHE A 31 -3.82 -20.01 3.37
N THR A 32 -3.71 -21.08 4.17
CA THR A 32 -3.71 -22.47 3.68
C THR A 32 -5.10 -23.03 3.39
N ALA A 33 -6.15 -22.19 3.37
CA ALA A 33 -7.46 -22.63 2.91
C ALA A 33 -7.31 -23.27 1.53
N PRO A 34 -7.72 -24.54 1.35
CA PRO A 34 -7.52 -25.22 0.08
C PRO A 34 -8.21 -24.41 -1.02
N PRO A 35 -7.54 -24.24 -2.17
CA PRO A 35 -8.12 -23.51 -3.29
C PRO A 35 -9.41 -24.20 -3.71
N LEU A 36 -10.42 -23.40 -4.07
CA LEU A 36 -11.69 -23.92 -4.56
C LEU A 36 -11.45 -24.89 -5.73
N THR A 37 -12.21 -25.99 -5.76
CA THR A 37 -12.21 -26.88 -6.91
C THR A 37 -12.69 -26.12 -8.16
N PRO A 38 -12.32 -26.57 -9.38
CA PRO A 38 -12.78 -25.91 -10.61
C PRO A 38 -14.31 -25.79 -10.69
N ALA A 39 -15.06 -26.77 -10.16
CA ALA A 39 -16.51 -26.76 -10.15
C ALA A 39 -17.08 -25.70 -9.18
N GLU A 40 -16.54 -25.63 -7.96
CA GLU A 40 -16.90 -24.62 -6.97
C GLU A 40 -16.59 -23.22 -7.47
N GLN A 41 -15.43 -23.02 -8.10
CA GLN A 41 -15.06 -21.73 -8.65
C GLN A 41 -16.04 -21.28 -9.73
N VAL A 42 -16.40 -22.15 -10.68
CA VAL A 42 -17.39 -21.81 -11.73
C VAL A 42 -18.76 -21.48 -11.13
N GLN A 43 -19.21 -22.24 -10.13
CA GLN A 43 -20.48 -21.97 -9.46
C GLN A 43 -20.46 -20.64 -8.69
N ALA A 44 -19.39 -20.40 -7.94
CA ALA A 44 -19.18 -19.16 -7.19
C ALA A 44 -19.11 -17.95 -8.12
N ASP A 45 -18.38 -18.05 -9.24
CA ASP A 45 -18.34 -17.00 -10.26
C ASP A 45 -19.71 -16.72 -10.85
N SER A 46 -20.48 -17.75 -11.20
CA SER A 46 -21.82 -17.56 -11.76
C SER A 46 -22.74 -16.85 -10.78
N ILE A 47 -22.73 -17.25 -9.51
CA ILE A 47 -23.57 -16.64 -8.48
C ILE A 47 -23.12 -15.21 -8.21
N PHE A 48 -21.82 -14.98 -8.07
CA PHE A 48 -21.25 -13.64 -7.88
C PHE A 48 -21.66 -12.70 -9.02
N ASN A 49 -21.54 -13.13 -10.27
CA ASN A 49 -21.94 -12.32 -11.42
C ASN A 49 -23.45 -12.02 -11.44
N GLN A 50 -24.30 -12.95 -10.99
CA GLN A 50 -25.74 -12.71 -10.85
C GLN A 50 -26.04 -11.69 -9.72
N LEU A 51 -25.33 -11.77 -8.60
CA LEU A 51 -25.43 -10.79 -7.52
C LEU A 51 -25.02 -9.40 -8.01
N ILE A 52 -23.89 -9.28 -8.72
CA ILE A 52 -23.44 -8.02 -9.33
C ILE A 52 -24.48 -7.48 -10.32
N ALA A 53 -24.98 -8.31 -11.24
CA ALA A 53 -25.95 -7.89 -12.24
C ALA A 53 -27.27 -7.37 -11.62
N HIS A 54 -27.66 -7.87 -10.45
CA HIS A 54 -28.81 -7.37 -9.70
C HIS A 54 -28.47 -6.12 -8.89
N CYS A 55 -27.39 -6.13 -8.10
CA CYS A 55 -27.11 -5.12 -7.09
C CYS A 55 -26.48 -3.85 -7.69
N GLU A 56 -25.61 -3.95 -8.71
CA GLU A 56 -24.84 -2.80 -9.21
C GLU A 56 -25.72 -1.72 -9.85
N PRO A 57 -26.76 -2.04 -10.65
CA PRO A 57 -27.63 -1.01 -11.25
C PRO A 57 -28.51 -0.25 -10.26
N ILE A 58 -28.86 -0.87 -9.13
CA ILE A 58 -29.76 -0.30 -8.12
C ILE A 58 -29.03 0.30 -6.92
N GLN A 59 -27.70 0.13 -6.85
CA GLN A 59 -26.90 0.65 -5.75
C GLN A 59 -27.02 2.17 -5.61
N ARG A 60 -26.75 2.67 -4.40
CA ARG A 60 -26.60 4.11 -4.18
C ARG A 60 -25.23 4.57 -4.67
N SER A 61 -25.18 5.78 -5.22
CA SER A 61 -23.92 6.43 -5.62
C SER A 61 -23.21 7.15 -4.48
N LYS A 62 -23.87 7.32 -3.32
CA LYS A 62 -23.35 8.00 -2.13
C LYS A 62 -23.32 7.06 -0.91
N PRO A 63 -22.32 7.20 -0.02
CA PRO A 63 -21.18 8.11 -0.11
C PRO A 63 -20.21 7.75 -1.24
N TYR A 64 -20.16 6.49 -1.64
CA TYR A 64 -19.49 5.97 -2.83
C TYR A 64 -20.28 4.76 -3.37
N LYS A 65 -19.87 4.21 -4.52
CA LYS A 65 -20.52 3.07 -5.19
C LYS A 65 -20.00 1.74 -4.62
N ARG A 66 -20.66 1.25 -3.58
CA ARG A 66 -20.29 0.03 -2.83
C ARG A 66 -20.17 -1.21 -3.70
N VAL A 67 -21.22 -1.53 -4.46
CA VAL A 67 -21.24 -2.73 -5.31
C VAL A 67 -20.19 -2.63 -6.42
N THR A 68 -20.00 -1.43 -6.98
CA THR A 68 -18.93 -1.18 -7.96
C THR A 68 -17.54 -1.39 -7.34
N LEU A 69 -17.30 -1.00 -6.08
CA LEU A 69 -16.05 -1.30 -5.39
C LEU A 69 -15.79 -2.80 -5.29
N VAL A 70 -16.82 -3.59 -4.94
CA VAL A 70 -16.72 -5.06 -4.88
C VAL A 70 -16.43 -5.66 -6.26
N ARG A 71 -17.17 -5.25 -7.30
CA ARG A 71 -16.94 -5.71 -8.67
C ARG A 71 -15.52 -5.40 -9.15
N LEU A 72 -15.07 -4.17 -8.97
CA LEU A 72 -13.74 -3.75 -9.40
C LEU A 72 -12.65 -4.47 -8.61
N THR A 73 -12.84 -4.71 -7.31
CA THR A 73 -11.92 -5.53 -6.52
C THR A 73 -11.83 -6.93 -7.11
N TYR A 74 -12.97 -7.59 -7.36
CA TYR A 74 -13.00 -8.89 -8.03
C TYR A 74 -12.26 -8.85 -9.38
N GLU A 75 -12.53 -7.87 -10.24
CA GLU A 75 -11.92 -7.74 -11.58
C GLU A 75 -10.41 -7.53 -11.54
N HIS A 76 -9.92 -6.74 -10.57
CA HIS A 76 -8.50 -6.38 -10.45
C HIS A 76 -7.67 -7.34 -9.59
N CYS A 77 -8.29 -8.25 -8.83
CA CYS A 77 -7.58 -9.32 -8.15
C CYS A 77 -7.00 -10.33 -9.16
N ARG A 78 -5.73 -10.74 -8.97
CA ARG A 78 -5.14 -11.83 -9.77
C ARG A 78 -5.72 -13.19 -9.39
N SER A 79 -6.05 -13.41 -8.11
CA SER A 79 -6.65 -14.65 -7.65
C SER A 79 -8.14 -14.52 -7.45
N LYS A 80 -8.92 -14.88 -8.49
CA LYS A 80 -10.40 -14.93 -8.39
C LYS A 80 -10.85 -15.94 -7.34
N ASN A 81 -10.15 -17.06 -7.23
CA ASN A 81 -10.45 -18.14 -6.29
C ASN A 81 -10.42 -17.63 -4.84
N VAL A 82 -9.34 -16.95 -4.43
CA VAL A 82 -9.20 -16.40 -3.07
C VAL A 82 -10.26 -15.33 -2.82
N PHE A 83 -10.55 -14.46 -3.80
CA PHE A 83 -11.63 -13.48 -3.67
C PHE A 83 -12.98 -14.14 -3.43
N LEU A 84 -13.37 -15.12 -4.26
CA LEU A 84 -14.64 -15.82 -4.15
C LEU A 84 -14.74 -16.56 -2.83
N GLN A 85 -13.65 -17.22 -2.40
CA GLN A 85 -13.60 -17.89 -1.12
C GLN A 85 -13.83 -16.90 0.03
N GLN A 86 -13.18 -15.73 -0.01
CA GLN A 86 -13.29 -14.71 1.02
C GLN A 86 -14.70 -14.08 1.08
N ILE A 87 -15.28 -13.68 -0.06
CA ILE A 87 -16.61 -13.05 -0.07
C ILE A 87 -17.71 -14.01 0.40
N PHE A 88 -17.71 -15.26 -0.06
CA PHE A 88 -18.74 -16.21 0.36
C PHE A 88 -18.53 -16.66 1.81
N THR A 89 -17.29 -16.81 2.29
CA THR A 89 -17.04 -17.03 3.72
C THR A 89 -17.51 -15.83 4.57
N TYR A 90 -17.31 -14.60 4.09
CA TYR A 90 -17.82 -13.40 4.75
C TYR A 90 -19.36 -13.40 4.80
N PHE A 91 -20.02 -13.82 3.71
CA PHE A 91 -21.47 -13.94 3.69
C PHE A 91 -22.03 -14.98 4.66
N ASP A 92 -21.22 -15.96 5.04
CA ASP A 92 -21.62 -16.89 6.07
C ASP A 92 -21.62 -16.24 7.47
N GLY A 93 -20.58 -15.45 7.79
CA GLY A 93 -20.32 -14.92 9.13
C GLY A 93 -21.14 -13.69 9.58
N LEU A 94 -21.96 -13.09 8.70
CA LEU A 94 -22.89 -12.01 9.09
C LEU A 94 -24.06 -12.58 9.91
N PRO A 95 -24.63 -11.78 10.84
CA PRO A 95 -25.31 -12.32 12.02
C PRO A 95 -26.64 -12.98 11.67
N ASP A 96 -26.58 -14.29 11.47
CA ASP A 96 -27.33 -15.22 12.30
C ASP A 96 -26.37 -15.69 13.40
N GLN A 97 -26.47 -15.09 14.60
CA GLN A 97 -25.69 -15.49 15.80
C GLN A 97 -26.03 -16.92 16.30
N SER A 98 -26.66 -17.74 15.47
CA SER A 98 -27.02 -19.11 15.75
C SER A 98 -25.84 -20.03 15.46
N GLN A 99 -25.17 -20.40 16.55
CA GLN A 99 -24.18 -21.46 16.72
C GLN A 99 -22.75 -21.04 16.41
N GLY A 100 -21.85 -21.25 17.38
CA GLY A 100 -20.42 -20.93 17.32
C GLY A 100 -19.61 -21.74 16.30
N GLN A 101 -20.19 -22.02 15.14
CA GLN A 101 -19.57 -22.68 14.02
C GLN A 101 -18.78 -21.63 13.22
N LYS A 102 -17.53 -21.96 12.88
CA LYS A 102 -16.66 -21.09 12.09
C LYS A 102 -17.29 -20.89 10.70
N PRO A 103 -17.39 -19.65 10.18
CA PRO A 103 -17.92 -19.41 8.85
C PRO A 103 -17.19 -20.23 7.79
N THR A 104 -17.93 -20.82 6.84
CA THR A 104 -17.35 -21.59 5.72
C THR A 104 -17.84 -21.10 4.37
N PHE A 105 -17.00 -21.31 3.36
CA PHE A 105 -17.31 -20.98 1.97
C PHE A 105 -18.58 -21.67 1.48
N GLU A 106 -18.74 -22.96 1.76
CA GLU A 106 -19.84 -23.78 1.25
C GLU A 106 -21.18 -23.30 1.79
N HIS A 107 -21.24 -22.98 3.09
CA HIS A 107 -22.47 -22.49 3.69
C HIS A 107 -22.83 -21.11 3.17
N GLY A 108 -21.87 -20.20 3.07
CA GLY A 108 -22.08 -18.87 2.49
C GLY A 108 -22.49 -18.90 1.01
N LEU A 109 -21.88 -19.77 0.20
CA LEU A 109 -22.30 -20.00 -1.19
C LEU A 109 -23.73 -20.54 -1.26
N SER A 110 -24.09 -21.46 -0.35
CA SER A 110 -25.42 -22.09 -0.33
C SER A 110 -26.55 -21.09 -0.08
N LYS A 111 -26.30 -20.01 0.69
CA LYS A 111 -27.25 -18.92 0.93
C LYS A 111 -27.72 -18.23 -0.36
N PHE A 112 -26.96 -18.34 -1.45
CA PHE A 112 -27.28 -17.72 -2.75
C PHE A 112 -27.47 -18.72 -3.89
N LEU A 113 -27.53 -20.03 -3.59
CA LEU A 113 -27.90 -21.02 -4.60
C LEU A 113 -29.29 -20.72 -5.19
N GLY A 114 -29.36 -20.72 -6.52
CA GLY A 114 -30.57 -20.39 -7.27
C GLY A 114 -30.93 -18.91 -7.30
N PHE A 115 -30.03 -18.01 -6.85
CA PHE A 115 -30.22 -16.57 -7.02
C PHE A 115 -30.35 -16.23 -8.51
N SER A 116 -31.33 -15.40 -8.86
CA SER A 116 -31.58 -14.97 -10.24
C SER A 116 -32.48 -13.73 -10.27
N SER A 117 -32.73 -13.21 -11.47
CA SER A 117 -33.67 -12.10 -11.66
C SER A 117 -35.10 -12.41 -11.19
N GLN A 118 -35.47 -13.68 -11.04
CA GLN A 118 -36.79 -14.13 -10.58
C GLN A 118 -36.85 -14.42 -9.07
N THR A 119 -35.74 -14.28 -8.35
CA THR A 119 -35.70 -14.48 -6.90
C THR A 119 -36.65 -13.54 -6.17
N ILE A 120 -37.28 -14.06 -5.10
CA ILE A 120 -38.21 -13.30 -4.24
C ILE A 120 -37.55 -12.06 -3.64
N LEU A 121 -38.37 -11.06 -3.32
CA LEU A 121 -37.90 -9.74 -2.92
C LEU A 121 -37.07 -9.77 -1.64
N GLU A 122 -37.41 -10.63 -0.68
CA GLU A 122 -36.70 -10.76 0.58
C GLU A 122 -35.24 -11.20 0.37
N ARG A 123 -35.01 -12.24 -0.45
CA ARG A 123 -33.66 -12.72 -0.79
C ARG A 123 -32.88 -11.73 -1.65
N LYS A 124 -33.55 -10.91 -2.46
CA LYS A 124 -32.92 -9.80 -3.19
C LYS A 124 -32.42 -8.71 -2.25
N ARG A 125 -33.23 -8.31 -1.27
CA ARG A 125 -32.83 -7.35 -0.23
C ARG A 125 -31.68 -7.89 0.62
N GLU A 126 -31.70 -9.17 0.94
CA GLU A 126 -30.59 -9.84 1.61
C GLU A 126 -29.31 -9.73 0.78
N ALA A 127 -29.35 -10.12 -0.50
CA ALA A 127 -28.20 -9.96 -1.40
C ALA A 127 -27.66 -8.52 -1.45
N GLU A 128 -28.54 -7.52 -1.56
CA GLU A 128 -28.18 -6.10 -1.55
C GLU A 128 -27.45 -5.70 -0.26
N MET A 129 -28.00 -6.06 0.91
CA MET A 129 -27.37 -5.76 2.21
C MET A 129 -26.02 -6.45 2.38
N MET A 130 -25.88 -7.69 1.90
CA MET A 130 -24.66 -8.47 2.02
C MET A 130 -23.55 -7.89 1.13
N MET A 131 -23.89 -7.47 -0.09
CA MET A 131 -22.96 -6.79 -0.99
C MET A 131 -22.50 -5.44 -0.42
N ASP A 132 -23.43 -4.64 0.12
CA ASP A 132 -23.09 -3.37 0.77
C ASP A 132 -22.20 -3.59 2.00
N SER A 133 -22.51 -4.59 2.85
CA SER A 133 -21.70 -4.90 4.03
C SER A 133 -20.30 -5.37 3.67
N PHE A 134 -20.14 -6.20 2.63
CA PHE A 134 -18.82 -6.62 2.17
C PHE A 134 -18.01 -5.47 1.56
N ALA A 135 -18.68 -4.53 0.87
CA ALA A 135 -18.03 -3.33 0.38
C ALA A 135 -17.48 -2.47 1.52
N GLU A 136 -18.23 -2.29 2.60
CA GLU A 136 -17.77 -1.57 3.80
C GLU A 136 -16.60 -2.32 4.48
N TYR A 137 -16.69 -3.64 4.59
CA TYR A 137 -15.60 -4.47 5.11
C TYR A 137 -14.29 -4.28 4.33
N LEU A 138 -14.34 -4.29 3.00
CA LEU A 138 -13.16 -4.01 2.16
C LEU A 138 -12.68 -2.57 2.32
N PHE A 139 -13.61 -1.61 2.36
CA PHE A 139 -13.30 -0.20 2.50
C PHE A 139 -12.58 0.08 3.81
N ASP A 140 -13.18 -0.28 4.94
CA ASP A 140 -12.67 0.00 6.29
C ASP A 140 -11.34 -0.67 6.60
N ASN A 141 -11.13 -1.90 6.09
CA ASN A 141 -9.96 -2.68 6.45
C ASN A 141 -8.80 -2.56 5.46
N PHE A 142 -9.00 -1.99 4.28
CA PHE A 142 -7.93 -1.92 3.27
C PHE A 142 -7.86 -0.56 2.56
N PHE A 143 -8.95 -0.13 1.91
CA PHE A 143 -8.91 1.07 1.07
C PHE A 143 -8.82 2.35 1.89
N LEU A 144 -9.57 2.45 2.98
CA LEU A 144 -9.51 3.59 3.88
C LEU A 144 -8.11 3.69 4.51
N PRO A 145 -7.57 2.70 5.25
CA PRO A 145 -6.26 2.84 5.88
C PRO A 145 -5.12 3.16 4.91
N ILE A 146 -5.09 2.55 3.72
CA ILE A 146 -3.97 2.71 2.79
C ILE A 146 -3.88 4.11 2.19
N ASP A 147 -5.03 4.74 1.91
CA ASP A 147 -5.12 6.08 1.33
C ASP A 147 -4.96 7.14 2.43
N LEU A 148 -5.56 6.90 3.59
CA LEU A 148 -5.55 7.81 4.74
C LEU A 148 -4.15 8.05 5.29
N VAL A 149 -3.36 6.99 5.47
CA VAL A 149 -2.00 7.12 6.01
C VAL A 149 -1.14 8.00 5.09
N LYS A 150 -1.37 7.98 3.78
CA LYS A 150 -0.61 8.84 2.85
C LYS A 150 -1.12 10.28 2.81
N ALA A 151 -2.42 10.50 2.99
CA ALA A 151 -3.01 11.83 2.94
C ALA A 151 -2.71 12.71 4.16
N VAL A 152 -2.55 12.13 5.36
CA VAL A 152 -2.27 12.90 6.60
C VAL A 152 -0.81 13.37 6.71
N GLY A 153 -0.04 13.29 5.63
CA GLY A 153 1.28 13.92 5.58
C GLY A 153 2.40 13.11 6.22
N THR A 154 2.20 11.83 6.53
CA THR A 154 3.35 10.90 6.58
C THR A 154 3.81 10.62 5.16
N LYS A 155 4.40 11.65 4.52
CA LYS A 155 5.42 11.42 3.50
C LYS A 155 6.37 10.40 4.09
N THR A 156 6.82 9.43 3.29
CA THR A 156 7.86 8.47 3.69
C THR A 156 8.84 9.17 4.64
N PRO A 157 9.01 8.70 5.90
CA PRO A 157 9.74 9.48 6.89
C PRO A 157 11.09 9.88 6.30
N GLN A 158 11.26 11.16 5.99
CA GLN A 158 12.51 11.61 5.39
C GLN A 158 13.55 11.61 6.50
N PRO A 159 14.76 11.07 6.28
CA PRO A 159 15.79 11.05 7.29
C PRO A 159 16.09 12.49 7.71
N THR A 160 15.59 12.89 8.88
CA THR A 160 15.98 14.13 9.54
C THR A 160 17.30 13.80 10.27
N PRO A 161 18.34 14.63 10.19
CA PRO A 161 19.59 14.36 10.90
C PRO A 161 19.31 14.45 12.41
N ALA A 162 19.12 13.30 13.06
CA ALA A 162 18.88 13.19 14.49
C ALA A 162 19.96 12.34 15.16
N SER A 163 20.53 12.95 16.19
CA SER A 163 21.57 12.51 17.12
C SER A 163 21.50 11.04 17.54
N LEU A 164 22.64 10.37 17.41
CA LEU A 164 22.96 9.04 17.93
C LEU A 164 22.47 8.82 19.36
N SER A 165 21.40 8.05 19.61
CA SER A 165 21.10 7.41 20.92
C SER A 165 19.94 6.41 20.85
N ALA A 166 20.11 5.25 20.21
CA ALA A 166 19.44 3.99 20.57
C ALA A 166 20.02 2.81 19.74
N PRO A 167 20.16 1.60 20.29
CA PRO A 167 20.58 0.44 19.52
C PRO A 167 19.49 0.08 18.49
N PRO A 168 19.83 -0.18 17.22
CA PRO A 168 18.85 -0.48 16.20
C PRO A 168 18.25 -1.86 16.48
N ILE A 169 16.96 -1.91 16.78
CA ILE A 169 16.21 -3.16 16.69
C ILE A 169 16.06 -3.44 15.18
N GLU A 170 16.86 -4.36 14.64
CA GLU A 170 16.99 -4.70 13.20
C GLU A 170 15.66 -5.06 12.49
N ASN A 171 14.59 -5.29 13.28
CA ASN A 171 13.27 -5.69 12.81
C ASN A 171 12.24 -4.55 12.76
N VAL A 172 12.61 -3.32 13.12
CA VAL A 172 11.71 -2.17 13.02
C VAL A 172 11.72 -1.65 11.58
N VAL A 173 10.53 -1.52 11.00
CA VAL A 173 10.30 -0.92 9.67
C VAL A 173 10.50 0.59 9.76
N GLY A 174 11.06 1.22 8.72
CA GLY A 174 11.16 2.68 8.66
C GLY A 174 12.22 3.30 9.58
N THR A 175 13.25 2.54 10.01
CA THR A 175 14.35 3.15 10.78
C THR A 175 15.06 4.25 9.97
N PRO A 176 15.53 5.35 10.58
CA PRO A 176 16.22 6.43 9.86
C PRO A 176 17.39 5.96 8.99
N ALA A 177 18.15 4.95 9.46
CA ALA A 177 19.26 4.38 8.71
C ALA A 177 18.81 3.63 7.44
N ARG A 178 17.70 2.88 7.52
CA ARG A 178 17.10 2.22 6.34
C ARG A 178 16.58 3.24 5.35
N LEU A 179 15.84 4.24 5.82
CA LEU A 179 15.26 5.26 4.94
C LEU A 179 16.33 6.11 4.27
N SER A 180 17.44 6.41 4.97
CA SER A 180 18.62 7.04 4.38
C SER A 180 19.26 6.16 3.29
N THR A 181 19.38 4.85 3.54
CA THR A 181 19.92 3.91 2.56
C THR A 181 19.02 3.78 1.34
N LEU A 182 17.72 3.59 1.55
CA LEU A 182 16.71 3.56 0.50
C LEU A 182 16.75 4.84 -0.34
N ARG A 183 16.83 6.01 0.30
CA ARG A 183 16.88 7.30 -0.40
C ARG A 183 18.12 7.38 -1.31
N ARG A 184 19.29 7.04 -0.79
CA ARG A 184 20.55 7.04 -1.54
C ARG A 184 20.47 6.11 -2.75
N ASP A 185 19.99 4.89 -2.54
CA ASP A 185 19.98 3.86 -3.57
C ASP A 185 18.96 4.19 -4.67
N CYS A 186 17.78 4.71 -4.32
CA CYS A 186 16.79 5.17 -5.31
C CYS A 186 17.29 6.37 -6.12
N LEU A 187 17.90 7.37 -5.48
CA LEU A 187 18.47 8.53 -6.20
C LEU A 187 19.58 8.10 -7.16
N ALA A 188 20.48 7.23 -6.73
CA ALA A 188 21.53 6.69 -7.58
C ALA A 188 20.97 5.88 -8.77
N ARG A 189 20.00 4.99 -8.50
CA ARG A 189 19.33 4.20 -9.56
C ARG A 189 18.66 5.09 -10.60
N ASP A 190 17.97 6.14 -10.14
CA ASP A 190 17.16 7.00 -10.98
C ASP A 190 17.98 8.18 -11.57
N HIS A 191 19.31 8.12 -11.50
CA HIS A 191 20.24 9.14 -12.01
C HIS A 191 19.89 10.55 -11.50
N ASN A 192 19.56 10.64 -10.20
CA ASN A 192 19.14 11.88 -9.55
C ASN A 192 17.98 12.60 -10.26
N ARG A 193 17.09 11.87 -10.94
CA ARG A 193 15.94 12.45 -11.65
C ARG A 193 14.62 11.89 -11.14
N CYS A 194 13.60 12.75 -11.15
CA CYS A 194 12.22 12.31 -10.96
C CYS A 194 11.83 11.34 -12.09
N VAL A 195 11.31 10.16 -11.76
CA VAL A 195 10.93 9.16 -12.75
C VAL A 195 9.77 9.62 -13.66
N VAL A 196 8.95 10.56 -13.20
CA VAL A 196 7.80 11.11 -13.95
C VAL A 196 8.22 12.31 -14.80
N THR A 197 8.73 13.36 -14.16
CA THR A 197 9.00 14.65 -14.84
C THR A 197 10.35 14.70 -15.52
N ARG A 198 11.29 13.82 -15.13
CA ARG A 198 12.72 13.87 -15.48
C ARG A 198 13.48 15.07 -14.93
N ALA A 199 12.85 15.91 -14.11
CA ALA A 199 13.52 17.01 -13.42
C ALA A 199 14.67 16.46 -12.55
N PHE A 200 15.83 17.10 -12.64
CA PHE A 200 17.03 16.74 -11.92
C PHE A 200 16.97 17.22 -10.47
N ASN A 201 17.64 16.50 -9.57
CA ASN A 201 17.69 16.79 -8.16
C ASN A 201 18.37 18.14 -7.90
N LEU A 202 17.59 19.11 -7.40
CA LEU A 202 18.07 20.47 -7.13
C LEU A 202 19.23 20.49 -6.13
N ASP A 203 19.16 19.69 -5.05
CA ASP A 203 20.21 19.67 -4.04
C ASP A 203 21.53 19.12 -4.62
N GLU A 204 21.43 18.07 -5.44
CA GLU A 204 22.58 17.49 -6.14
C GLU A 204 23.16 18.47 -7.17
N ALA A 205 22.32 19.19 -7.91
CA ALA A 205 22.77 20.18 -8.88
C ALA A 205 23.58 21.30 -8.20
N ILE A 206 23.11 21.80 -7.05
CA ILE A 206 23.81 22.82 -6.25
C ILE A 206 25.17 22.30 -5.79
N GLU A 207 25.27 21.05 -5.34
CA GLU A 207 26.55 20.47 -4.92
C GLU A 207 27.51 20.27 -6.09
N ARG A 208 27.03 19.84 -7.26
CA ARG A 208 27.86 19.71 -8.47
C ARG A 208 28.32 21.06 -9.02
N GLU A 209 27.46 22.08 -9.01
CA GLU A 209 27.82 23.45 -9.40
C GLU A 209 28.93 24.00 -8.50
N LYS A 210 28.88 23.76 -7.19
CA LYS A 210 29.96 24.17 -6.27
C LYS A 210 31.29 23.49 -6.60
N GLN A 211 31.27 22.26 -7.10
CA GLN A 211 32.47 21.48 -7.42
C GLN A 211 33.07 21.87 -8.78
N ASP A 212 32.24 22.10 -9.80
CA ASP A 212 32.67 22.56 -11.13
C ASP A 212 31.68 23.62 -11.68
N PRO A 213 31.84 24.90 -11.29
CA PRO A 213 30.89 25.97 -11.64
C PRO A 213 30.73 26.20 -13.14
N SER A 214 31.72 25.78 -13.94
CA SER A 214 31.76 26.04 -15.38
C SER A 214 31.24 24.88 -16.24
N ASN A 215 31.04 23.70 -15.66
CA ASN A 215 30.76 22.49 -16.43
C ASN A 215 30.16 21.36 -15.56
N PHE A 216 29.24 21.71 -14.66
CA PHE A 216 28.53 20.72 -13.84
C PHE A 216 27.51 19.94 -14.67
N LYS A 217 27.53 18.62 -14.52
CA LYS A 217 26.83 17.66 -15.38
C LYS A 217 25.97 16.70 -14.59
N ASP A 218 24.98 16.11 -15.24
CA ASP A 218 24.20 15.01 -14.70
C ASP A 218 24.99 13.68 -14.74
N ASP A 219 24.34 12.61 -14.27
CA ASP A 219 24.91 11.28 -14.15
C ASP A 219 25.25 10.65 -15.52
N ASP A 220 24.67 11.17 -16.61
CA ASP A 220 24.90 10.75 -18.00
C ASP A 220 25.92 11.67 -18.73
N GLY A 221 26.47 12.67 -18.03
CA GLY A 221 27.47 13.60 -18.56
C GLY A 221 26.90 14.78 -19.36
N VAL A 222 25.58 15.01 -19.29
CA VAL A 222 24.89 16.13 -19.93
C VAL A 222 25.02 17.38 -19.06
N PRO A 223 25.38 18.55 -19.62
CA PRO A 223 25.42 19.81 -18.86
C PRO A 223 24.06 20.16 -18.24
N LEU A 224 24.07 20.58 -16.97
CA LEU A 224 22.84 20.86 -16.20
C LEU A 224 22.31 22.30 -16.38
N GLU A 225 23.05 23.20 -17.05
CA GLU A 225 22.76 24.64 -17.16
C GLU A 225 21.36 24.98 -17.72
N HIS A 226 20.74 24.07 -18.46
CA HIS A 226 19.45 24.26 -19.12
C HIS A 226 18.41 23.21 -18.73
N GLU A 227 18.68 22.42 -17.69
CA GLU A 227 17.80 21.36 -17.23
C GLU A 227 16.73 21.89 -16.26
N GLU A 228 15.59 21.18 -16.16
CA GLU A 228 14.59 21.45 -15.12
C GLU A 228 15.06 20.86 -13.79
N PHE A 229 15.02 21.65 -12.71
CA PHE A 229 15.37 21.19 -11.37
C PHE A 229 14.15 21.07 -10.46
N ALA A 230 14.17 20.10 -9.54
CA ALA A 230 13.15 19.95 -8.51
C ALA A 230 13.72 19.33 -7.22
N LEU A 231 13.07 19.60 -6.10
CA LEU A 231 13.30 18.84 -4.87
C LEU A 231 12.73 17.44 -5.02
N LEU A 232 13.58 16.44 -4.80
CA LEU A 232 13.22 15.04 -4.96
C LEU A 232 12.97 14.35 -3.61
N GLU A 233 11.95 13.51 -3.59
CA GLU A 233 11.55 12.64 -2.50
C GLU A 233 11.55 11.18 -2.98
N VAL A 234 11.74 10.27 -2.04
CA VAL A 234 11.61 8.83 -2.31
C VAL A 234 10.29 8.34 -1.73
N ALA A 235 9.44 7.86 -2.62
CA ALA A 235 8.07 7.44 -2.34
C ALA A 235 8.00 5.92 -2.35
N HIS A 236 7.46 5.32 -1.29
CA HIS A 236 7.08 3.91 -1.35
C HIS A 236 5.91 3.69 -2.31
N ILE A 237 6.01 2.67 -3.16
CA ILE A 237 4.94 2.23 -4.06
C ILE A 237 3.76 1.76 -3.21
N ILE A 238 3.99 0.73 -2.39
CA ILE A 238 3.06 0.28 -1.36
C ILE A 238 3.53 0.84 -0.01
N PRO A 239 2.70 1.66 0.68
CA PRO A 239 3.11 2.31 1.92
C PRO A 239 3.47 1.31 3.01
N HIS A 240 4.46 1.67 3.82
CA HIS A 240 4.95 0.83 4.91
C HIS A 240 3.90 0.54 6.00
N SER A 241 2.92 1.43 6.17
CA SER A 241 1.90 1.35 7.21
C SER A 241 1.02 0.11 7.13
N ILE A 242 0.86 -0.47 5.93
CA ILE A 242 0.14 -1.74 5.77
C ILE A 242 0.89 -2.92 6.41
N MET A 243 2.20 -2.77 6.65
CA MET A 243 3.10 -3.79 7.20
C MET A 243 3.57 -3.48 8.63
N SER A 244 3.23 -2.32 9.18
CA SER A 244 3.65 -1.92 10.52
C SER A 244 2.99 -2.82 11.57
N ALA A 245 3.67 -3.87 12.01
CA ALA A 245 3.21 -4.72 13.12
C ALA A 245 3.50 -4.03 14.46
N THR A 246 2.53 -4.02 15.37
CA THR A 246 2.76 -3.55 16.74
C THR A 246 3.52 -4.64 17.49
N THR A 247 4.62 -4.28 18.16
CA THR A 247 5.39 -5.25 18.94
C THR A 247 4.79 -5.32 20.35
N VAL A 248 4.20 -6.45 20.72
CA VAL A 248 3.71 -6.71 22.08
C VAL A 248 4.57 -7.82 22.66
N ASP A 249 5.21 -7.57 23.81
CA ASP A 249 6.13 -8.50 24.48
C ASP A 249 7.27 -9.03 23.57
N GLY A 250 7.78 -8.18 22.68
CA GLY A 250 8.86 -8.53 21.75
C GLY A 250 8.44 -9.45 20.59
N LYS A 251 7.15 -9.77 20.45
CA LYS A 251 6.59 -10.48 19.30
C LYS A 251 5.75 -9.53 18.44
N PRO A 252 5.92 -9.54 17.11
CA PRO A 252 5.03 -8.79 16.24
C PRO A 252 3.61 -9.37 16.35
N GLN A 253 2.68 -8.57 16.86
CA GLN A 253 1.25 -8.88 16.80
C GLN A 253 0.61 -8.01 15.71
N LEU A 254 -0.03 -8.68 14.75
CA LEU A 254 -0.96 -8.04 13.82
C LEU A 254 -2.33 -8.00 14.49
N ASN A 255 -2.91 -6.81 14.65
CA ASN A 255 -4.32 -6.71 15.02
C ASN A 255 -5.20 -7.30 13.89
N GLU A 256 -6.46 -7.63 14.19
CA GLU A 256 -7.36 -8.29 13.22
C GLU A 256 -7.57 -7.46 11.93
N SER A 257 -7.57 -6.13 12.04
CA SER A 257 -7.64 -5.24 10.88
C SER A 257 -6.42 -5.41 9.95
N LYS A 258 -5.19 -5.48 10.50
CA LYS A 258 -3.98 -5.74 9.70
C LYS A 258 -3.98 -7.13 9.09
N LYS A 259 -4.41 -8.16 9.83
CA LYS A 259 -4.57 -9.51 9.25
C LYS A 259 -5.55 -9.50 8.07
N THR A 260 -6.64 -8.76 8.22
CA THR A 260 -7.62 -8.54 7.16
C THR A 260 -7.02 -7.81 5.96
N ALA A 261 -6.29 -6.72 6.19
CA ALA A 261 -5.61 -5.96 5.14
C ALA A 261 -4.65 -6.85 4.34
N LEU A 262 -3.89 -7.71 5.03
CA LEU A 262 -2.97 -8.66 4.41
C LEU A 262 -3.72 -9.77 3.65
N SER A 263 -4.86 -10.24 4.14
CA SER A 263 -5.73 -11.14 3.38
C SER A 263 -6.24 -10.48 2.10
N ILE A 264 -6.67 -9.23 2.18
CA ILE A 264 -7.13 -8.47 1.01
C ILE A 264 -5.99 -8.26 0.01
N LEU A 265 -4.80 -7.94 0.51
CA LEU A 265 -3.59 -7.81 -0.31
C LEU A 265 -3.25 -9.14 -1.03
N ASN A 266 -3.39 -10.27 -0.35
CA ASN A 266 -3.17 -11.59 -0.92
C ASN A 266 -4.20 -11.95 -2.00
N MET A 267 -5.44 -11.43 -1.91
CA MET A 267 -6.42 -11.54 -3.01
C MET A 267 -5.91 -10.85 -4.29
N PHE A 268 -5.31 -9.66 -4.15
CA PHE A 268 -4.82 -8.89 -5.29
C PHE A 268 -3.69 -9.59 -6.04
N ASN A 269 -2.70 -10.11 -5.33
CA ASN A 269 -1.58 -10.83 -5.92
C ASN A 269 -1.01 -11.81 -4.89
N PRO A 270 -1.34 -13.12 -4.97
CA PRO A 270 -0.79 -14.10 -4.05
C PRO A 270 0.74 -14.06 -4.02
N GLY A 271 1.31 -14.06 -2.82
CA GLY A 271 2.77 -13.97 -2.60
C GLY A 271 3.36 -12.55 -2.64
N ILE A 272 2.56 -11.51 -2.90
CA ILE A 272 3.05 -10.12 -2.89
C ILE A 272 3.52 -9.67 -1.51
N ILE A 273 3.02 -10.30 -0.44
CA ILE A 273 3.38 -9.98 0.95
C ILE A 273 4.89 -10.15 1.15
N HIS A 274 5.49 -11.21 0.58
CA HIS A 274 6.94 -11.44 0.68
C HIS A 274 7.78 -10.30 0.12
N LEU A 275 7.25 -9.55 -0.86
CA LEU A 275 7.96 -8.40 -1.45
C LEU A 275 8.01 -7.20 -0.51
N ILE A 276 7.14 -7.13 0.49
CA ILE A 276 7.00 -5.98 1.38
C ILE A 276 6.97 -6.34 2.86
N GLU A 277 7.20 -7.60 3.25
CA GLU A 277 7.26 -7.97 4.66
C GLU A 277 8.58 -7.57 5.34
N GLY A 278 8.48 -7.08 6.59
CA GLY A 278 9.64 -6.73 7.40
C GLY A 278 10.54 -5.71 6.70
N PRO A 279 11.86 -5.97 6.53
CA PRO A 279 12.77 -5.06 5.83
C PRO A 279 12.45 -4.86 4.36
N ASN A 280 11.75 -5.82 3.74
CA ASN A 280 11.54 -5.80 2.30
C ASN A 280 10.68 -4.60 1.89
N VAL A 281 9.89 -4.07 2.81
CA VAL A 281 9.13 -2.84 2.63
C VAL A 281 10.01 -1.63 2.28
N ASP A 282 11.24 -1.58 2.81
CA ASP A 282 12.22 -0.50 2.62
C ASP A 282 13.26 -0.87 1.55
N ARG A 283 12.92 -1.74 0.60
CA ARG A 283 13.77 -2.05 -0.56
C ARG A 283 13.53 -1.09 -1.72
N PRO A 284 14.56 -0.80 -2.53
CA PRO A 284 14.42 0.00 -3.76
C PRO A 284 13.34 -0.50 -4.72
N SER A 285 13.05 -1.81 -4.71
CA SER A 285 11.97 -2.40 -5.51
C SER A 285 10.56 -1.93 -5.12
N ASN A 286 10.36 -1.45 -3.89
CA ASN A 286 9.12 -0.85 -3.42
C ASN A 286 9.18 0.69 -3.42
N ALA A 287 10.09 1.33 -4.18
CA ALA A 287 10.26 2.78 -4.10
C ALA A 287 10.60 3.47 -5.43
N LEU A 288 10.15 4.73 -5.54
CA LEU A 288 10.34 5.61 -6.70
C LEU A 288 10.92 6.96 -6.27
N THR A 289 11.81 7.54 -7.09
CA THR A 289 12.22 8.94 -6.96
C THR A 289 11.23 9.86 -7.67
N LEU A 290 10.60 10.78 -6.93
CA LEU A 290 9.57 11.68 -7.41
C LEU A 290 9.86 13.13 -7.02
N THR A 291 9.34 14.11 -7.75
CA THR A 291 9.26 15.48 -7.20
C THR A 291 8.29 15.49 -6.02
N THR A 292 8.39 16.51 -5.17
CA THR A 292 7.48 16.70 -4.03
C THR A 292 6.00 16.66 -4.45
N GLU A 293 5.65 17.32 -5.56
CA GLU A 293 4.28 17.35 -6.07
C GLU A 293 3.88 15.99 -6.63
N ALA A 294 4.73 15.36 -7.44
CA ALA A 294 4.44 14.04 -8.02
C ALA A 294 4.26 12.98 -6.92
N HIS A 295 5.06 13.05 -5.85
CA HIS A 295 4.89 12.19 -4.67
C HIS A 295 3.52 12.38 -4.02
N SER A 296 3.05 13.62 -3.85
CA SER A 296 1.71 13.88 -3.29
C SER A 296 0.60 13.23 -4.13
N PHE A 297 0.61 13.41 -5.45
CA PHE A 297 -0.40 12.79 -6.33
C PHE A 297 -0.27 11.27 -6.42
N PHE A 298 0.95 10.73 -6.48
CA PHE A 298 1.17 9.29 -6.46
C PHE A 298 0.74 8.65 -5.13
N GLY A 299 0.94 9.38 -4.03
CA GLY A 299 0.56 8.96 -2.69
C GLY A 299 -0.94 8.81 -2.52
N ARG A 300 -1.73 9.76 -3.05
CA ARG A 300 -3.22 9.74 -3.04
C ARG A 300 -3.83 8.85 -4.13
N PHE A 301 -3.03 7.99 -4.76
CA PHE A 301 -3.45 7.15 -5.90
C PHE A 301 -4.06 7.95 -7.08
N ASP A 302 -3.80 9.25 -7.16
CA ASP A 302 -4.23 10.14 -8.24
C ASP A 302 -3.35 9.98 -9.49
N MET A 303 -2.16 9.38 -9.33
CA MET A 303 -1.19 9.09 -10.40
C MET A 303 -0.79 7.62 -10.35
N TYR A 304 -0.79 6.92 -11.49
CA TYR A 304 -0.48 5.49 -11.56
C TYR A 304 0.32 5.13 -12.82
N PHE A 305 0.98 3.97 -12.78
CA PHE A 305 1.87 3.45 -13.83
C PHE A 305 1.19 2.28 -14.55
N GLU A 306 0.92 2.44 -15.84
CA GLU A 306 0.36 1.40 -16.69
C GLU A 306 1.47 0.75 -17.52
N SER A 307 1.68 -0.55 -17.34
CA SER A 307 2.73 -1.26 -18.07
C SER A 307 2.46 -1.25 -19.57
N MET A 308 3.52 -1.05 -20.35
CA MET A 308 3.50 -1.15 -21.81
C MET A 308 3.85 -2.55 -22.31
N ASP A 309 3.95 -3.56 -21.42
CA ASP A 309 4.37 -4.93 -21.74
C ASP A 309 3.57 -5.54 -22.90
N ASP A 310 4.08 -5.33 -24.12
CA ASP A 310 3.67 -5.97 -25.38
C ASP A 310 4.47 -7.25 -25.64
N TYR A 311 5.13 -7.78 -24.60
CA TYR A 311 6.06 -8.90 -24.62
C TYR A 311 7.36 -8.67 -25.42
N SER A 312 7.64 -7.44 -25.87
CA SER A 312 8.98 -7.11 -26.37
C SER A 312 9.97 -6.94 -25.22
N ALA A 313 11.24 -7.30 -25.44
CA ALA A 313 12.27 -7.14 -24.41
C ALA A 313 12.49 -5.67 -24.02
N ASP A 314 12.28 -4.75 -24.96
CA ASP A 314 12.47 -3.30 -24.79
C ASP A 314 11.34 -2.62 -24.02
N SER A 315 10.15 -3.25 -23.92
CA SER A 315 9.02 -2.70 -23.16
C SER A 315 9.05 -3.05 -21.67
N ARG A 316 9.91 -4.00 -21.25
CA ARG A 316 10.11 -4.32 -19.84
C ARG A 316 10.62 -3.09 -19.08
N HIS A 317 9.88 -2.66 -18.07
CA HIS A 317 10.09 -1.42 -17.30
C HIS A 317 9.67 -0.11 -18.00
N THR A 318 8.93 -0.19 -19.10
CA THR A 318 8.33 0.97 -19.75
C THR A 318 6.86 1.11 -19.35
N TYR A 319 6.48 2.31 -18.91
CA TYR A 319 5.14 2.60 -18.39
C TYR A 319 4.56 3.85 -19.02
N THR A 320 3.27 3.82 -19.28
CA THR A 320 2.47 5.03 -19.49
C THR A 320 1.97 5.51 -18.13
N ILE A 321 2.40 6.70 -17.72
CA ILE A 321 2.02 7.32 -16.45
C ILE A 321 0.77 8.15 -16.70
N ARG A 322 -0.27 7.92 -15.90
CA ARG A 322 -1.60 8.51 -16.06
C ARG A 322 -2.12 9.06 -14.75
N SER A 323 -3.15 9.89 -14.85
CA SER A 323 -3.89 10.44 -13.72
C SER A 323 -5.36 10.59 -14.08
N PHE A 324 -6.24 10.32 -13.11
CA PHE A 324 -7.67 10.63 -13.22
C PHE A 324 -7.96 12.09 -12.87
N ASN A 325 -7.09 12.70 -12.07
CA ASN A 325 -7.19 14.09 -11.68
C ASN A 325 -6.74 15.00 -12.84
N ARG A 326 -7.66 15.87 -13.32
CA ARG A 326 -7.41 16.77 -14.47
C ARG A 326 -6.28 17.77 -14.21
N LEU A 327 -6.15 18.26 -12.97
CA LEU A 327 -5.11 19.22 -12.62
C LEU A 327 -3.74 18.55 -12.62
N SER A 328 -3.62 17.37 -12.01
CA SER A 328 -2.42 16.53 -12.09
C SER A 328 -2.03 16.24 -13.54
N SER A 329 -2.99 15.81 -14.37
CA SER A 329 -2.73 15.53 -15.79
C SER A 329 -2.20 16.74 -16.53
N ARG A 330 -2.71 17.95 -16.26
CA ARG A 330 -2.20 19.18 -16.84
C ARG A 330 -0.83 19.56 -16.29
N GLN A 331 -0.62 19.47 -14.98
CA GLN A 331 0.61 19.85 -14.29
C GLN A 331 1.80 19.02 -14.76
N PHE A 332 1.64 17.71 -14.91
CA PHE A 332 2.72 16.80 -15.32
C PHE A 332 2.69 16.44 -16.82
N ARG A 333 1.84 17.10 -17.62
CA ARG A 333 1.67 16.85 -19.06
C ARG A 333 1.32 15.38 -19.38
N LEU A 334 0.48 14.75 -18.56
CA LEU A 334 0.10 13.34 -18.69
C LEU A 334 -0.93 13.13 -19.82
N PRO A 335 -0.95 11.94 -20.46
CA PRO A 335 -0.06 10.81 -20.21
C PRO A 335 1.37 11.03 -20.72
N VAL A 336 2.35 10.51 -19.99
CA VAL A 336 3.75 10.45 -20.45
C VAL A 336 4.26 9.02 -20.41
N THR A 337 5.08 8.65 -21.39
CA THR A 337 5.75 7.35 -21.42
C THR A 337 7.14 7.46 -20.81
N ARG A 338 7.49 6.54 -19.92
CA ARG A 338 8.78 6.49 -19.22
C ARG A 338 9.30 5.07 -19.13
N THR A 339 10.55 4.89 -19.52
CA THR A 339 11.34 3.69 -19.19
C THR A 339 12.09 3.95 -17.90
N LEU A 340 11.85 3.12 -16.88
CA LEU A 340 12.52 3.21 -15.58
C LEU A 340 13.93 2.63 -15.71
N LEU A 341 14.91 3.34 -15.13
CA LEU A 341 16.32 3.01 -15.28
C LEU A 341 16.67 1.73 -14.50
N LEU A 342 17.57 0.95 -15.08
CA LEU A 342 18.22 -0.16 -14.42
C LEU A 342 19.61 0.30 -13.98
N SER A 343 19.99 0.01 -12.74
CA SER A 343 21.33 0.36 -12.27
C SER A 343 22.39 -0.32 -13.15
N PRO A 344 23.55 0.33 -13.45
CA PRO A 344 24.51 -0.14 -14.46
C PRO A 344 25.01 -1.58 -14.30
N ASN A 345 24.95 -2.14 -13.09
CA ASN A 345 25.32 -3.52 -12.76
C ASN A 345 24.19 -4.31 -12.07
N HIS A 346 22.95 -3.83 -12.12
CA HIS A 346 21.81 -4.39 -11.40
C HIS A 346 22.05 -4.58 -9.89
N THR A 347 22.90 -3.72 -9.30
CA THR A 347 23.21 -3.74 -7.86
C THR A 347 22.08 -3.16 -7.02
N ILE A 348 21.26 -2.31 -7.63
CA ILE A 348 20.08 -1.69 -7.03
C ILE A 348 18.86 -2.19 -7.80
N ASP A 349 17.93 -2.82 -7.07
CA ASP A 349 16.71 -3.39 -7.64
C ASP A 349 15.86 -2.31 -8.34
N PRO A 350 15.35 -2.57 -9.55
CA PRO A 350 14.38 -1.69 -10.19
C PRO A 350 13.04 -1.72 -9.45
N PRO A 351 12.18 -0.70 -9.62
CA PRO A 351 10.81 -0.73 -9.14
C PRO A 351 10.09 -1.99 -9.59
N SER A 352 9.45 -2.69 -8.65
CA SER A 352 8.78 -3.96 -8.93
C SER A 352 7.56 -3.74 -9.84
N PRO A 353 7.50 -4.42 -11.00
CA PRO A 353 6.32 -4.36 -11.86
C PRO A 353 5.05 -4.83 -11.15
N GLU A 354 5.17 -5.78 -10.23
CA GLU A 354 4.04 -6.31 -9.46
C GLU A 354 3.50 -5.29 -8.45
N LEU A 355 4.38 -4.57 -7.77
CA LEU A 355 3.97 -3.52 -6.82
C LEU A 355 3.35 -2.32 -7.57
N LEU A 356 3.90 -1.96 -8.75
CA LEU A 356 3.32 -0.93 -9.61
C LEU A 356 1.93 -1.35 -10.13
N ALA A 357 1.77 -2.60 -10.54
CA ALA A 357 0.48 -3.13 -10.97
C ALA A 357 -0.55 -3.13 -9.83
N LEU A 358 -0.15 -3.50 -8.62
CA LEU A 358 -1.01 -3.42 -7.44
C LEU A 358 -1.44 -1.97 -7.15
N HIS A 359 -0.49 -1.03 -7.14
CA HIS A 359 -0.79 0.39 -6.94
C HIS A 359 -1.78 0.90 -7.99
N ARG A 360 -1.58 0.57 -9.27
CA ARG A 360 -2.52 0.89 -10.37
C ARG A 360 -3.90 0.31 -10.11
N SER A 361 -4.02 -0.95 -9.70
CA SER A 361 -5.31 -1.57 -9.41
C SER A 361 -6.06 -0.81 -8.31
N ILE A 362 -5.37 -0.45 -7.22
CA ILE A 362 -5.95 0.33 -6.13
C ILE A 362 -6.42 1.70 -6.63
N ALA A 363 -5.59 2.41 -7.40
CA ALA A 363 -5.95 3.70 -7.99
C ALA A 363 -7.21 3.64 -8.86
N ILE A 364 -7.32 2.60 -9.70
CA ILE A 364 -8.51 2.40 -10.55
C ILE A 364 -9.75 2.14 -9.69
N ILE A 365 -9.65 1.27 -8.68
CA ILE A 365 -10.78 0.94 -7.79
C ILE A 365 -11.25 2.18 -7.04
N LEU A 366 -10.35 2.91 -6.40
CA LEU A 366 -10.66 4.12 -5.63
C LEU A 366 -11.35 5.16 -6.51
N HIS A 367 -10.87 5.35 -7.75
CA HIS A 367 -11.44 6.32 -8.66
C HIS A 367 -12.83 5.90 -9.17
N LEU A 368 -12.96 4.71 -9.75
CA LEU A 368 -14.19 4.30 -10.44
C LEU A 368 -15.35 3.97 -9.47
N SER A 369 -15.03 3.55 -8.25
CA SER A 369 -16.03 3.37 -7.18
C SER A 369 -16.41 4.69 -6.50
N ALA A 370 -15.67 5.78 -6.75
CA ALA A 370 -15.74 7.04 -6.00
C ALA A 370 -15.34 6.92 -4.50
N ALA A 371 -14.76 5.79 -4.08
CA ALA A 371 -14.26 5.62 -2.72
C ALA A 371 -13.13 6.60 -2.39
N GLY A 372 -12.23 6.90 -3.32
CA GLY A 372 -11.15 7.88 -3.10
C GLY A 372 -11.68 9.29 -2.79
N GLN A 373 -12.70 9.75 -3.52
CA GLN A 373 -13.36 11.05 -3.23
C GLN A 373 -14.04 11.05 -1.85
N TYR A 374 -14.56 9.91 -1.43
CA TYR A 374 -15.15 9.79 -0.11
C TYR A 374 -14.09 9.82 1.00
N ILE A 375 -12.94 9.19 0.79
CA ILE A 375 -11.80 9.26 1.71
C ILE A 375 -11.29 10.70 1.83
N GLU A 376 -11.12 11.41 0.70
CA GLU A 376 -10.76 12.84 0.71
C GLU A 376 -11.76 13.67 1.52
N LYS A 377 -13.07 13.41 1.36
CA LYS A 377 -14.12 14.07 2.17
C LYS A 377 -13.97 13.79 3.66
N ILE A 378 -13.66 12.54 4.05
CA ILE A 378 -13.43 12.17 5.46
C ILE A 378 -12.22 12.94 6.03
N ILE A 379 -11.15 13.07 5.25
CA ILE A 379 -9.94 13.81 5.65
C ILE A 379 -10.25 15.31 5.80
N ASP A 380 -10.92 15.90 4.81
CA ASP A 380 -11.31 17.31 4.85
C ASP A 380 -12.22 17.63 6.05
N GLU A 381 -13.15 16.71 6.38
CA GLU A 381 -14.03 16.83 7.54
C GLU A 381 -13.28 16.68 8.87
N ARG A 382 -12.17 15.93 8.90
CA ARG A 382 -11.29 15.86 10.08
C ARG A 382 -10.55 17.18 10.32
N ASP A 383 -10.03 17.79 9.25
CA ASP A 383 -9.31 19.06 9.36
C ASP A 383 -10.26 20.23 9.72
N GLN A 384 -11.52 20.12 9.31
CA GLN A 384 -12.62 20.97 9.79
C GLN A 384 -13.10 20.46 11.15
N LEU A 385 -12.42 20.80 12.23
CA LEU A 385 -12.58 20.33 13.63
C LEU A 385 -14.00 20.43 14.28
N TRP A 386 -15.05 20.69 13.51
CA TRP A 386 -16.41 20.93 13.94
C TRP A 386 -17.32 19.85 13.34
N ALA A 387 -17.91 19.01 14.19
CA ALA A 387 -19.01 18.15 13.77
C ALA A 387 -20.11 19.03 13.18
N ARG A 388 -20.52 18.73 11.95
CA ARG A 388 -21.57 19.47 11.27
C ARG A 388 -22.87 19.28 12.06
N ASN A 389 -23.58 20.39 12.29
CA ASN A 389 -24.82 20.41 13.07
C ASN A 389 -25.94 19.54 12.47
N ASP A 390 -25.79 19.08 11.23
CA ASP A 390 -26.73 18.19 10.54
C ASP A 390 -26.48 16.70 10.80
N GLY A 391 -25.47 16.35 11.61
CA GLY A 391 -25.12 14.96 11.91
C GLY A 391 -24.48 14.21 10.75
N SER A 392 -24.10 14.90 9.66
CA SER A 392 -23.48 14.27 8.47
C SER A 392 -21.98 13.99 8.62
N THR A 393 -21.38 14.33 9.77
CA THR A 393 -19.97 14.06 10.05
C THR A 393 -19.76 12.59 10.35
N GLU A 394 -18.86 11.96 9.60
CA GLU A 394 -18.51 10.54 9.70
C GLU A 394 -17.57 10.27 10.90
N LEU A 395 -18.05 10.55 12.12
CA LEU A 395 -17.26 10.47 13.35
C LEU A 395 -16.57 9.11 13.54
N GLY A 396 -17.24 8.00 13.19
CA GLY A 396 -16.66 6.66 13.30
C GLY A 396 -15.36 6.50 12.50
N HIS A 397 -15.34 7.00 11.26
CA HIS A 397 -14.14 6.96 10.42
C HIS A 397 -13.07 7.93 10.93
N ILE A 398 -13.45 9.12 11.43
CA ILE A 398 -12.51 10.07 12.03
C ILE A 398 -11.83 9.47 13.27
N VAL A 399 -12.55 8.72 14.10
CA VAL A 399 -11.97 8.01 15.25
C VAL A 399 -11.00 6.93 14.79
N SER A 400 -11.40 6.12 13.80
CA SER A 400 -10.54 5.08 13.22
C SER A 400 -9.25 5.70 12.63
N LEU A 401 -9.37 6.88 12.02
CA LEU A 401 -8.28 7.68 11.47
C LEU A 401 -7.29 8.09 12.55
N VAL A 402 -7.77 8.66 13.66
CA VAL A 402 -6.93 9.05 14.80
C VAL A 402 -6.20 7.85 15.38
N HIS A 403 -6.90 6.72 15.52
CA HIS A 403 -6.30 5.50 16.04
C HIS A 403 -5.22 4.94 15.10
N CYS A 404 -5.46 4.96 13.79
CA CYS A 404 -4.48 4.54 12.78
C CYS A 404 -3.22 5.42 12.82
N LEU A 405 -3.36 6.74 12.95
CA LEU A 405 -2.23 7.65 13.05
C LEU A 405 -1.40 7.42 14.31
N ILE A 406 -2.05 7.18 15.45
CA ILE A 406 -1.36 6.87 16.72
C ILE A 406 -0.54 5.58 16.57
N ASP A 407 -1.11 4.56 15.92
CA ASP A 407 -0.41 3.30 15.65
C ASP A 407 0.80 3.47 14.71
N VAL A 408 0.72 4.39 13.73
CA VAL A 408 1.81 4.68 12.78
C VAL A 408 2.91 5.54 13.41
N ALA A 409 2.56 6.52 14.24
CA ALA A 409 3.54 7.39 14.89
C ALA A 409 4.37 6.66 15.97
N GLY A 410 3.85 5.55 16.51
CA GLY A 410 4.43 4.92 17.68
C GLY A 410 4.16 5.77 18.92
N ALA A 411 3.73 5.13 20.02
CA ALA A 411 3.27 5.82 21.23
C ALA A 411 4.31 6.76 21.91
N GLY A 412 5.55 6.84 21.40
CA GLY A 412 6.61 7.71 21.90
C GLY A 412 6.71 9.10 21.26
N ASP A 413 6.11 9.33 20.08
CA ASP A 413 6.28 10.57 19.31
C ASP A 413 5.08 11.55 19.40
N LEU A 414 4.09 11.26 20.25
CA LEU A 414 2.98 12.20 20.48
C LEU A 414 3.49 13.48 21.17
N PRO A 415 3.19 14.68 20.64
CA PRO A 415 3.60 15.92 21.29
C PRO A 415 2.93 16.01 22.66
N SER A 416 3.74 16.06 23.71
CA SER A 416 3.29 16.23 25.11
C SER A 416 2.72 17.62 25.42
N SER A 417 2.49 18.46 24.42
CA SER A 417 1.92 19.78 24.61
C SER A 417 0.40 19.73 24.43
N SER A 418 -0.33 20.35 25.36
CA SER A 418 -1.79 20.49 25.37
C SER A 418 -2.38 21.29 24.20
N GLY A 419 -1.59 21.53 23.14
CA GLY A 419 -1.96 22.32 21.96
C GLY A 419 -1.79 21.58 20.63
N SER A 420 -1.30 20.33 20.61
CA SER A 420 -1.28 19.53 19.39
C SER A 420 -2.68 19.04 19.03
N THR A 421 -3.03 19.13 17.75
CA THR A 421 -4.37 18.83 17.22
C THR A 421 -4.82 17.39 17.56
N GLU A 422 -3.89 16.43 17.61
CA GLU A 422 -4.16 15.05 18.03
C GLU A 422 -4.54 14.93 19.52
N TYR A 423 -3.95 15.75 20.40
CA TYR A 423 -4.26 15.75 21.83
C TYR A 423 -5.68 16.26 22.10
N LEU A 424 -6.13 17.26 21.33
CA LEU A 424 -7.48 17.83 21.44
C LEU A 424 -8.57 16.85 20.98
N VAL A 425 -8.28 16.04 19.96
CA VAL A 425 -9.20 15.01 19.47
C VAL A 425 -9.30 13.85 20.48
N LEU A 426 -8.18 13.42 21.07
CA LEU A 426 -8.20 12.42 22.14
C LEU A 426 -8.95 12.89 23.39
N GLN A 427 -8.83 14.16 23.78
CA GLN A 427 -9.61 14.72 24.90
C GLN A 427 -11.11 14.74 24.62
N LYS A 428 -11.53 15.06 23.39
CA LYS A 428 -12.96 15.05 23.02
C LYS A 428 -13.53 13.64 22.96
N LEU A 429 -12.73 12.63 22.58
CA LEU A 429 -13.18 11.24 22.52
C LEU A 429 -13.29 10.59 23.90
N ASN A 430 -12.45 10.94 24.86
CA ASN A 430 -12.59 10.49 26.26
C ASN A 430 -13.73 11.19 27.02
N GLY A 431 -14.39 12.18 26.43
CA GLY A 431 -15.50 12.93 27.02
C GLY A 431 -16.90 12.46 26.63
N PHE A 432 -17.00 11.48 25.72
CA PHE A 432 -18.24 10.77 25.35
C PHE A 432 -18.22 9.38 25.97
#